data_AF-A0A5E6NJR6-F1
#
_entry.id   AF-A0A5E6NJR6-F1
#
_cell.length_a   1.000
_cell.length_b   1.000
_cell.length_c   1.000
_cell.angle_alpha   90.00
_cell.angle_beta   90.00
_cell.angle_gamma   90.00
#
_symmetry.space_group_name_H-M   'P 1'
#
loop_
_entity.id
_entity.type
_entity.pdbx_description
1 polymer ?
#
loop_
_entity_poly.entity_id
_entity_poly.type
_entity_poly.pdbx_seq_one_letter_code
_entity_poly.pdbx_strand_id
1 'polypeptide(L)'
;MPTPNNNNSITYFELALLAEDVYKENSENRGVNGWNPTDDQSENTYDSGLQIQNYQNDNHPNHTVIAIAGTNGLNDWDDNVSFITGACPSNSNKH
;
A
#
# COMPACT_ATOMS: atom_id res chain seq x y z
N MET A 1 -8.59 8.75 -32.63
CA MET A 1 -8.16 7.80 -31.57
C MET A 1 -9.41 7.20 -30.96
N PRO A 2 -9.51 5.87 -30.77
CA PRO A 2 -10.60 5.34 -29.96
C PRO A 2 -10.41 5.84 -28.53
N THR A 3 -11.48 6.35 -27.93
CA THR A 3 -11.51 6.72 -26.52
C THR A 3 -11.22 5.46 -25.68
N PRO A 4 -10.28 5.49 -24.73
CA PRO A 4 -10.10 4.38 -23.81
C PRO A 4 -11.41 4.16 -23.06
N ASN A 5 -11.99 2.96 -23.19
CA ASN A 5 -13.12 2.55 -22.37
C ASN A 5 -12.63 2.40 -20.93
N ASN A 6 -12.89 3.40 -20.10
CA ASN A 6 -12.50 3.47 -18.69
C ASN A 6 -13.59 2.93 -17.74
N ASN A 7 -14.54 2.12 -18.24
CA ASN A 7 -15.69 1.63 -17.48
C ASN A 7 -15.34 0.61 -16.36
N ASN A 8 -14.06 0.36 -16.07
CA ASN A 8 -13.62 -0.49 -14.96
C ASN A 8 -13.15 0.37 -13.77
N SER A 9 -13.91 1.40 -13.41
CA SER A 9 -13.61 2.26 -12.25
C SER A 9 -13.68 1.45 -10.96
N ILE A 10 -12.69 1.63 -10.09
CA ILE A 10 -12.68 1.02 -8.75
C ILE A 10 -13.49 1.91 -7.81
N THR A 11 -14.40 1.30 -7.04
CA THR A 11 -15.21 2.04 -6.07
C THR A 11 -14.44 2.32 -4.78
N TYR A 12 -14.82 3.36 -4.05
CA TYR A 12 -14.26 3.62 -2.71
C TYR A 12 -14.52 2.47 -1.73
N PHE A 13 -15.63 1.75 -1.89
CA PHE A 13 -15.94 0.59 -1.07
C PHE A 13 -14.95 -0.55 -1.32
N GLU A 14 -14.62 -0.84 -2.58
CA GLU A 14 -13.60 -1.83 -2.92
C GLU A 14 -12.22 -1.45 -2.38
N LEU A 15 -11.84 -0.17 -2.47
CA LEU A 15 -10.58 0.31 -1.89
C LEU A 15 -10.54 0.15 -0.36
N ALA A 16 -11.66 0.38 0.32
CA ALA A 16 -11.75 0.20 1.77
C ALA A 16 -11.58 -1.28 2.17
N LEU A 17 -12.16 -2.21 1.41
CA LEU A 17 -11.98 -3.64 1.62
C LEU A 17 -10.52 -4.06 1.42
N LEU A 18 -9.83 -3.49 0.43
CA LEU A 18 -8.40 -3.76 0.22
C LEU A 18 -7.53 -3.17 1.36
N ALA A 19 -7.89 -2.00 1.88
CA ALA A 19 -7.18 -1.41 3.02
C ALA A 19 -7.35 -2.23 4.31
N GLU A 20 -8.54 -2.83 4.53
CA GLU A 20 -8.77 -3.78 5.62
C GLU A 20 -7.99 -5.08 5.41
N ASP A 21 -7.95 -5.59 4.18
CA ASP A 21 -7.33 -6.87 3.85
C ASP A 21 -5.83 -6.94 4.20
N VAL A 22 -5.10 -5.81 4.12
CA VAL A 22 -3.67 -5.75 4.48
C VAL A 22 -3.43 -6.12 5.95
N TYR A 23 -4.37 -5.80 6.86
CA TYR A 23 -4.22 -6.11 8.29
C TYR A 23 -4.30 -7.61 8.62
N LYS A 24 -4.65 -8.47 7.65
CA LYS A 24 -4.70 -9.93 7.86
C LYS A 24 -3.31 -10.49 8.15
N GLU A 25 -3.23 -11.23 9.26
CA GLU A 25 -2.01 -11.87 9.74
C GLU A 25 -1.42 -12.88 8.76
N ASN A 26 -2.25 -13.69 8.09
CA ASN A 26 -1.76 -14.59 7.05
C ASN A 26 -1.91 -13.93 5.67
N SER A 27 -0.77 -13.64 5.02
CA SER A 27 -0.74 -13.08 3.66
C SER A 27 -1.38 -14.01 2.62
N GLU A 28 -1.42 -15.32 2.87
CA GLU A 28 -2.10 -16.29 1.99
C GLU A 28 -3.63 -16.11 1.97
N ASN A 29 -4.19 -15.50 3.01
CA ASN A 29 -5.64 -15.25 3.13
C ASN A 29 -6.05 -13.87 2.58
N ARG A 30 -5.11 -13.14 1.98
CA ARG A 30 -5.35 -11.83 1.38
C ARG A 30 -6.01 -11.97 0.02
N GLY A 31 -6.83 -10.98 -0.30
CA GLY A 31 -7.60 -10.90 -1.52
C GLY A 31 -9.10 -10.75 -1.25
N VAL A 32 -9.75 -9.91 -2.06
CA VAL A 32 -11.17 -9.57 -1.92
C VAL A 32 -11.74 -9.14 -3.26
N ASN A 33 -12.97 -9.54 -3.59
CA ASN A 33 -13.66 -9.14 -4.82
C ASN A 33 -12.85 -9.34 -6.12
N GLY A 34 -12.09 -10.44 -6.21
CA GLY A 34 -11.26 -10.76 -7.38
C GLY A 34 -9.93 -10.01 -7.45
N TRP A 35 -9.64 -9.13 -6.49
CA TRP A 35 -8.31 -8.61 -6.27
C TRP A 35 -7.46 -9.66 -5.56
N ASN A 36 -6.39 -10.08 -6.21
CA ASN A 36 -5.46 -11.07 -5.69
C ASN A 36 -4.13 -10.39 -5.35
N PRO A 37 -3.49 -10.75 -4.23
CA PRO A 37 -2.16 -10.28 -3.91
C PRO A 37 -1.17 -10.74 -4.99
N THR A 38 -0.21 -9.89 -5.34
CA THR A 38 0.90 -10.30 -6.21
C THR A 38 1.97 -11.04 -5.40
N ASP A 39 2.52 -12.11 -5.96
CA ASP A 39 3.43 -13.05 -5.28
C ASP A 39 4.69 -12.40 -4.65
N ASP A 40 5.13 -11.24 -5.15
CA ASP A 40 6.35 -10.53 -4.73
C ASP A 40 6.30 -9.86 -3.34
N GLN A 41 5.19 -9.96 -2.61
CA GLN A 41 5.02 -9.33 -1.28
C GLN A 41 4.55 -10.34 -0.20
N SER A 42 4.70 -11.64 -0.44
CA SER A 42 4.26 -12.68 0.49
C SER A 42 5.07 -12.73 1.81
N GLU A 43 6.26 -12.12 1.83
CA GLU A 43 7.04 -11.94 3.06
C GLU A 43 6.40 -10.87 3.95
N ASN A 44 5.77 -11.35 5.01
CA ASN A 44 5.05 -10.54 5.96
C ASN A 44 6.01 -9.68 6.78
N THR A 45 6.06 -8.38 6.51
CA THR A 45 6.93 -7.43 7.20
C THR A 45 6.37 -6.95 8.54
N TYR A 46 5.58 -7.77 9.26
CA TYR A 46 5.04 -7.43 10.59
C TYR A 46 6.15 -6.98 11.55
N ASP A 47 7.35 -7.57 11.44
CA ASP A 47 8.50 -7.27 12.29
C ASP A 47 9.04 -5.84 12.10
N SER A 48 8.74 -5.20 10.96
CA SER A 48 9.11 -3.81 10.66
C SER A 48 8.04 -2.78 11.04
N GLY A 49 6.84 -3.23 11.44
CA GLY A 49 5.68 -2.36 11.70
C GLY A 49 5.01 -1.78 10.44
N LEU A 50 5.61 -1.95 9.25
CA LEU A 50 5.07 -1.49 7.97
C LEU A 50 4.53 -2.68 7.18
N GLN A 51 3.24 -2.66 6.82
CA GLN A 51 2.63 -3.68 5.95
C GLN A 51 2.16 -3.03 4.67
N ILE A 52 2.62 -3.59 3.56
CA ILE A 52 2.27 -3.14 2.22
C ILE A 52 1.82 -4.36 1.43
N GLN A 53 0.76 -4.21 0.66
CA GLN A 53 0.30 -5.25 -0.25
C GLN A 53 -0.08 -4.64 -1.59
N ASN A 54 0.41 -5.28 -2.65
CA ASN A 54 0.04 -4.98 -4.01
C ASN A 54 -1.03 -5.97 -4.47
N TYR A 55 -2.06 -5.49 -5.15
CA TYR A 55 -3.15 -6.28 -5.69
C TYR A 55 -3.33 -6.06 -7.19
N GLN A 56 -3.70 -7.14 -7.87
CA GLN A 56 -4.08 -7.16 -9.27
C GLN A 56 -5.45 -7.82 -9.44
N ASN A 57 -6.18 -7.43 -10.48
CA ASN A 57 -7.50 -7.98 -10.78
C ASN A 57 -7.68 -8.00 -12.31
N ASP A 58 -7.96 -9.17 -12.87
CA ASP A 58 -8.15 -9.36 -14.31
C ASP A 58 -9.35 -8.57 -14.87
N ASN A 59 -10.34 -8.28 -14.02
CA ASN A 59 -11.47 -7.42 -14.37
C ASN A 59 -11.11 -5.92 -14.29
N HIS A 60 -9.94 -5.57 -13.77
CA HIS A 60 -9.39 -4.20 -13.78
C HIS A 60 -7.97 -4.21 -14.36
N PRO A 61 -7.77 -4.65 -15.62
CA PRO A 61 -6.45 -4.99 -16.17
C PRO A 61 -5.51 -3.78 -16.32
N ASN A 62 -6.06 -2.56 -16.25
CA ASN A 62 -5.32 -1.30 -16.32
C ASN A 62 -5.10 -0.64 -14.95
N HIS A 63 -5.34 -1.37 -13.86
CA HIS A 63 -5.20 -0.85 -12.50
C HIS A 63 -4.29 -1.74 -11.66
N THR A 64 -3.50 -1.11 -10.82
CA THR A 64 -2.77 -1.74 -9.73
C THR A 64 -3.15 -1.02 -8.46
N VAL A 65 -3.50 -1.76 -7.42
CA VAL A 65 -3.82 -1.19 -6.11
C VAL A 65 -2.69 -1.53 -5.16
N ILE A 66 -2.18 -0.51 -4.48
CA ILE A 66 -1.21 -0.63 -3.40
C ILE A 66 -1.93 -0.22 -2.13
N ALA A 67 -2.12 -1.15 -1.22
CA ALA A 67 -2.69 -0.89 0.09
C ALA A 67 -1.59 -0.93 1.14
N ILE A 68 -1.63 0.02 2.06
CA ILE A 68 -0.63 0.23 3.10
C ILE A 68 -1.39 0.23 4.42
N ALA A 69 -1.02 -0.66 5.34
CA ALA A 69 -1.62 -0.64 6.67
C ALA A 69 -1.22 0.65 7.38
N GLY A 70 -2.17 1.24 8.09
CA GLY A 70 -1.90 2.32 9.03
C GLY A 70 -1.36 1.78 10.35
N THR A 71 -1.59 2.51 11.44
CA THR A 71 -1.25 2.05 12.79
C THR A 71 -2.28 1.07 13.36
N ASN A 72 -1.85 0.26 14.33
CA ASN A 72 -2.72 -0.55 15.19
C ASN A 72 -3.29 0.24 16.39
N GLY A 73 -2.86 1.50 16.59
CA GLY A 73 -3.33 2.37 17.67
C GLY A 73 -2.88 3.82 17.48
N LEU A 74 -3.81 4.76 17.72
CA LEU A 74 -3.54 6.20 17.58
C LEU A 74 -2.90 6.84 18.81
N ASN A 75 -2.91 6.14 19.96
CA ASN A 75 -2.50 6.73 21.23
C ASN A 75 -0.99 6.97 21.38
N ASP A 76 -0.16 6.35 20.53
CA ASP A 76 1.31 6.50 20.53
C ASP A 76 1.83 6.74 19.10
N TRP A 77 1.02 7.34 18.22
CA TRP A 77 1.41 7.59 16.82
C TRP A 77 2.64 8.50 16.70
N ASP A 78 2.80 9.45 17.63
CA ASP A 78 3.95 10.37 17.67
C ASP A 78 5.29 9.64 17.89
N ASP A 79 5.29 8.50 18.58
CA ASP A 79 6.48 7.66 18.77
C ASP A 79 6.83 6.81 17.53
N ASN A 80 5.87 6.63 16.62
CA ASN A 80 6.01 5.83 15.40
C ASN A 80 6.37 6.66 14.16
N VAL A 81 6.35 8.00 14.25
CA VAL A 81 6.69 8.90 13.16
C VAL A 81 8.06 9.52 13.39
N SER A 82 9.08 9.04 12.66
CA SER A 82 10.36 9.76 12.58
C SER A 82 10.28 10.84 11.49
N PHE A 83 10.23 12.10 11.90
CA PHE A 83 10.38 13.23 10.96
C PHE A 83 11.88 13.41 10.64
N ILE A 84 12.36 12.77 9.59
CA ILE A 84 13.65 13.11 8.99
C ILE A 84 13.39 14.20 7.95
N THR A 85 13.51 15.46 8.33
CA THR A 85 13.63 16.54 7.35
C THR A 85 15.00 16.41 6.70
N GLY A 86 15.04 15.92 5.46
CA GLY A 86 16.26 15.83 4.67
C GLY A 86 16.85 17.22 4.44
N ALA A 87 17.70 17.69 5.35
CA ALA A 87 18.56 18.83 5.06
C ALA A 87 19.53 18.41 3.96
N CYS A 88 19.36 18.96 2.76
CA CYS A 88 20.36 18.87 1.70
C CYS A 88 21.69 19.41 2.30
N PRO A 89 22.74 18.60 2.48
CA PRO A 89 23.99 19.10 3.02
C PRO A 89 24.56 20.09 2.01
N SER A 90 24.58 21.37 2.36
CA SER A 90 25.33 22.36 1.58
C SER A 90 26.81 22.01 1.73
N ASN A 91 27.37 21.28 0.77
CA ASN A 91 28.81 21.14 0.61
C ASN A 91 29.39 22.52 0.32
N SER A 92 29.69 23.27 1.38
CA SER A 92 30.60 24.41 1.29
C SER A 92 32.02 23.87 1.36
N ASN A 93 32.53 23.45 0.20
CA ASN A 93 33.97 23.30 -0.01
C ASN A 93 34.62 24.65 0.31
N LYS A 94 35.29 24.73 1.46
CA LYS A 94 36.24 25.81 1.74
C LYS A 94 37.60 25.37 1.21
N HIS A 95 38.06 26.12 0.22
CA HIS A 95 39.44 26.18 -0.25
C HIS A 95 40.41 26.55 0.85
#